data_AF-A0A2M9PZ39-F1
#
_entry.id   AF-A0A2M9PZ39-F1
#
_cell.length_a   1.000
_cell.length_b   1.000
_cell.length_c   1.000
_cell.angle_alpha   90.00
_cell.angle_beta   90.00
_cell.angle_gamma   90.00
#
_symmetry.space_group_name_H-M   'P 1'
#
loop_
_entity.id
_entity.type
_entity.pdbx_description
1 polymer ?
#
loop_
_entity_poly.entity_id
_entity_poly.type
_entity_poly.pdbx_seq_one_letter_code
_entity_poly.pdbx_strand_id
1 'polypeptide(L)'
;STDVVCDQVRVYAKRFQELLLQKEQCISKMESIAERLEEYSIIRSIPAIGANSAVRIIAEIGNIQRFDNNRQLNAYTGIDIRRYQSGKFIAKDKINKRGNKHLRKIMYLIVQNMIRQRRFGGNHIVEHYDKLKTQPYNKCHKVASIACVNKLLKTIFFLVTHNQNYDYRLAP
;
A
#
# COMPACT_ATOMS: atom_id res chain seq x y z
N SER A 1 -47.80 1.71 -7.80
CA SER A 1 -47.04 2.41 -8.86
C SER A 1 -45.97 1.46 -9.38
N THR A 2 -46.18 0.88 -10.57
CA THR A 2 -45.23 0.02 -11.29
C THR A 2 -44.19 0.92 -11.97
N ASP A 3 -43.33 1.52 -11.15
CA ASP A 3 -42.22 2.31 -11.65
C ASP A 3 -41.08 1.36 -12.04
N VAL A 4 -40.92 1.17 -13.35
CA VAL A 4 -39.87 0.33 -13.95
C VAL A 4 -38.48 0.71 -13.45
N VAL A 5 -38.26 2.00 -13.13
CA VAL A 5 -36.99 2.49 -12.58
C VAL A 5 -36.78 1.97 -11.15
N CYS A 6 -37.82 1.97 -10.32
CA CYS A 6 -37.74 1.42 -8.96
C CYS A 6 -37.40 -0.08 -8.99
N ASP A 7 -37.99 -0.85 -9.91
CA ASP A 7 -37.70 -2.27 -10.04
C ASP A 7 -36.27 -2.52 -10.52
N GLN A 8 -35.78 -1.71 -11.47
CA GLN A 8 -34.40 -1.80 -11.93
C GLN A 8 -33.39 -1.45 -10.83
N VAL A 9 -33.65 -0.43 -10.02
CA VAL A 9 -32.81 -0.08 -8.86
C VAL A 9 -32.78 -1.23 -7.84
N ARG A 10 -33.91 -1.88 -7.57
CA ARG A 10 -33.97 -3.05 -6.67
C ARG A 10 -33.11 -4.21 -7.19
N VAL A 11 -33.15 -4.48 -8.50
CA VAL A 11 -32.32 -5.52 -9.13
C VAL A 11 -30.84 -5.18 -8.97
N TYR A 12 -30.42 -3.94 -9.26
CA TYR A 12 -29.04 -3.52 -9.09
C TYR A 12 -28.56 -3.54 -7.64
N ALA A 13 -29.42 -3.16 -6.69
CA ALA A 13 -29.11 -3.22 -5.27
C ALA A 13 -28.86 -4.67 -4.81
N LYS A 14 -29.70 -5.62 -5.23
CA LYS A 14 -29.50 -7.06 -4.97
C LYS A 14 -28.18 -7.55 -5.57
N ARG A 15 -27.93 -7.22 -6.84
CA ARG A 15 -26.68 -7.61 -7.51
C ARG A 15 -25.44 -7.03 -6.83
N PHE A 16 -25.51 -5.79 -6.36
CA PHE A 16 -24.45 -5.15 -5.61
C PHE A 16 -24.17 -5.88 -4.30
N GLN A 17 -25.21 -6.27 -3.55
CA GLN A 17 -25.06 -7.06 -2.32
C GLN A 17 -24.42 -8.43 -2.59
N GLU A 18 -24.85 -9.14 -3.64
CA GLU A 18 -24.24 -10.42 -4.05
C GLU A 18 -22.75 -10.26 -4.35
N LEU A 19 -22.37 -9.22 -5.10
CA LEU A 19 -20.97 -8.95 -5.43
C LEU A 19 -20.14 -8.59 -4.19
N LEU A 20 -20.71 -7.87 -3.22
CA LEU A 20 -20.04 -7.60 -1.94
C LEU A 20 -19.77 -8.89 -1.18
N LEU A 21 -20.76 -9.79 -1.09
CA LEU A 21 -20.60 -11.08 -0.42
C LEU A 21 -19.53 -11.95 -1.09
N GLN A 22 -19.57 -12.06 -2.42
CA GLN A 22 -18.57 -12.82 -3.18
C GLN A 22 -17.16 -12.26 -2.99
N LYS A 23 -17.03 -10.93 -2.95
CA LYS A 23 -15.75 -10.26 -2.67
C LYS A 23 -15.23 -10.63 -1.29
N GLU A 24 -16.07 -10.59 -0.26
CA GLU A 24 -15.67 -10.94 1.11
C GLU A 24 -15.23 -12.40 1.21
N GLN A 25 -16.02 -13.33 0.64
CA GLN A 25 -15.66 -14.74 0.58
C GLN A 25 -14.33 -14.98 -0.14
N CYS A 26 -14.07 -14.25 -1.23
CA CYS A 26 -12.79 -14.33 -1.93
C CYS A 26 -11.63 -13.86 -1.05
N ILE A 27 -11.78 -12.74 -0.34
CA ILE A 27 -10.75 -12.23 0.58
C ILE A 27 -10.49 -13.24 1.70
N SER A 28 -11.52 -13.81 2.32
CA SER A 28 -11.35 -14.81 3.38
C SER A 28 -10.64 -16.06 2.89
N LYS A 29 -10.90 -16.52 1.66
CA LYS A 29 -10.16 -17.62 1.03
C LYS A 29 -8.70 -17.25 0.75
N MET A 30 -8.44 -16.01 0.34
CA MET A 30 -7.07 -15.54 0.15
C MET A 30 -6.31 -15.44 1.48
N GLU A 31 -6.98 -15.02 2.56
CA GLU A 31 -6.44 -15.01 3.93
C GLU A 31 -6.03 -16.40 4.40
N SER A 32 -6.90 -17.40 4.26
CA SER A 32 -6.56 -18.77 4.68
C SER A 32 -5.40 -19.41 3.89
N ILE A 33 -5.23 -19.02 2.62
CA ILE A 33 -4.07 -19.43 1.83
C ILE A 33 -2.81 -18.69 2.30
N ALA A 34 -2.91 -17.39 2.52
CA ALA A 34 -1.78 -16.54 2.90
C ALA A 34 -1.27 -16.83 4.33
N GLU A 35 -2.11 -17.30 5.24
CA GLU A 35 -1.70 -17.69 6.60
C GLU A 35 -0.59 -18.75 6.64
N ARG A 36 -0.42 -19.51 5.57
CA ARG A 36 0.64 -20.53 5.43
C ARG A 36 1.98 -19.96 4.98
N LEU A 37 2.01 -18.68 4.61
CA LEU A 37 3.19 -17.99 4.10
C LEU A 37 3.89 -17.24 5.25
N GLU A 38 5.20 -17.40 5.40
CA GLU A 38 5.98 -16.69 6.42
C GLU A 38 5.91 -15.16 6.20
N GLU A 39 5.84 -14.73 4.93
CA GLU A 39 5.70 -13.32 4.58
C GLU A 39 4.42 -12.69 5.16
N TYR A 40 3.37 -13.48 5.34
CA TYR A 40 2.10 -12.99 5.87
C TYR A 40 2.22 -12.56 7.33
N SER A 41 2.84 -13.39 8.18
CA SER A 41 3.10 -13.03 9.59
C SER A 41 4.03 -11.83 9.70
N ILE A 42 5.07 -11.77 8.86
CA ILE A 42 6.02 -10.66 8.84
C ILE A 42 5.32 -9.36 8.47
N ILE A 43 4.57 -9.33 7.36
CA ILE A 43 3.88 -8.12 6.90
C ILE A 43 2.81 -7.67 7.91
N ARG A 44 2.12 -8.63 8.54
CA ARG A 44 1.15 -8.35 9.61
C ARG A 44 1.75 -7.79 10.89
N SER A 45 3.03 -8.03 11.16
CA SER A 45 3.70 -7.49 12.35
C SER A 45 3.88 -5.96 12.28
N ILE A 46 3.79 -5.37 11.08
CA ILE A 46 3.89 -3.93 10.88
C ILE A 46 2.60 -3.24 11.42
N PRO A 47 2.72 -2.21 12.27
CA PRO A 47 1.57 -1.55 12.87
C PRO A 47 0.64 -0.96 11.82
N ALA A 48 -0.67 -1.11 12.05
CA ALA A 48 -1.77 -0.72 11.16
C ALA A 48 -1.86 -1.51 9.83
N ILE A 49 -1.16 -2.64 9.69
CA ILE A 49 -1.42 -3.62 8.62
C ILE A 49 -2.26 -4.78 9.17
N GLY A 50 -3.52 -4.85 8.76
CA GLY A 50 -4.41 -5.97 9.07
C GLY A 50 -4.35 -7.11 8.06
N ALA A 51 -5.07 -8.20 8.33
CA ALA A 51 -5.14 -9.40 7.48
C ALA A 51 -5.41 -9.07 6.00
N ASN A 52 -6.52 -8.39 5.72
CA ASN A 52 -6.92 -7.99 4.38
C ASN A 52 -5.85 -7.16 3.64
N SER A 53 -5.18 -6.24 4.35
CA SER A 53 -4.10 -5.43 3.79
C SER A 53 -2.86 -6.27 3.47
N ALA A 54 -2.46 -7.16 4.39
CA ALA A 54 -1.32 -8.06 4.21
C ALA A 54 -1.53 -9.00 3.02
N VAL A 55 -2.69 -9.65 2.94
CA VAL A 55 -3.04 -10.53 1.81
C VAL A 55 -3.01 -9.80 0.49
N ARG A 56 -3.56 -8.59 0.43
CA ARG A 56 -3.55 -7.78 -0.79
C ARG A 56 -2.13 -7.39 -1.20
N ILE A 57 -1.27 -7.05 -0.25
CA ILE A 57 0.14 -6.78 -0.54
C ILE A 57 0.79 -8.03 -1.15
N ILE A 58 0.65 -9.18 -0.50
CA ILE A 58 1.24 -10.44 -0.96
C ILE A 58 0.69 -10.84 -2.33
N ALA A 59 -0.62 -10.74 -2.56
CA ALA A 59 -1.24 -11.09 -3.83
C ALA A 59 -0.75 -10.20 -4.99
N GLU A 60 -0.53 -8.90 -4.74
CA GLU A 60 -0.08 -7.96 -5.77
C GLU A 60 1.43 -8.00 -6.01
N ILE A 61 2.22 -8.33 -4.98
CA ILE A 61 3.68 -8.48 -5.11
C ILE A 61 4.03 -9.85 -5.67
N GLY A 62 3.32 -10.91 -5.26
CA GLY A 62 3.72 -12.30 -5.47
C GLY A 62 4.99 -12.63 -4.67
N ASN A 63 5.85 -13.47 -5.24
CA ASN A 63 7.14 -13.78 -4.64
C ASN A 63 8.05 -12.53 -4.62
N ILE A 64 8.34 -12.01 -3.42
CA ILE A 64 9.16 -10.80 -3.24
C ILE A 64 10.65 -11.05 -3.53
N GLN A 65 11.11 -12.29 -3.41
CA GLN A 65 12.51 -12.69 -3.67
C GLN A 65 12.89 -12.57 -5.15
N ARG A 66 11.91 -12.38 -6.04
CA ARG A 66 12.17 -12.10 -7.47
C ARG A 66 12.81 -10.73 -7.72
N PHE A 67 12.86 -9.87 -6.70
CA PHE A 67 13.46 -8.54 -6.80
C PHE A 67 14.83 -8.54 -6.12
N ASP A 68 15.89 -8.21 -6.86
CA ASP A 68 17.26 -8.19 -6.32
C ASP A 68 17.44 -7.08 -5.29
N ASN A 69 16.62 -6.02 -5.37
CA ASN A 69 16.69 -4.89 -4.47
C ASN A 69 15.37 -4.12 -4.39
N ASN A 70 15.25 -3.29 -3.34
CA ASN A 70 14.07 -2.44 -3.14
C ASN A 70 13.80 -1.45 -4.28
N ARG A 71 14.80 -1.08 -5.10
CA ARG A 71 14.58 -0.15 -6.23
C ARG A 71 13.76 -0.81 -7.33
N GLN A 72 13.98 -2.11 -7.57
CA GLN A 72 13.16 -2.89 -8.50
C GLN A 72 11.71 -3.00 -7.98
N LEU A 73 11.52 -3.26 -6.68
CA LEU A 73 10.17 -3.27 -6.09
C LEU A 73 9.46 -1.91 -6.19
N ASN A 74 10.20 -0.81 -5.98
CA ASN A 74 9.70 0.55 -6.15
C ASN A 74 9.28 0.85 -7.60
N ALA A 75 10.11 0.45 -8.57
CA ALA A 75 9.81 0.58 -9.99
C ALA A 75 8.60 -0.29 -10.39
N TYR A 76 8.53 -1.53 -9.88
CA TYR A 76 7.38 -2.41 -10.05
C TYR A 76 6.10 -1.81 -9.48
N THR A 77 6.16 -1.11 -8.34
CA THR A 77 5.01 -0.37 -7.79
C THR A 77 4.70 0.89 -8.60
N GLY A 78 5.67 1.44 -9.34
CA GLY A 78 5.54 2.63 -10.16
C GLY A 78 5.56 3.94 -9.36
N ILE A 79 6.27 3.95 -8.22
CA ILE A 79 6.48 5.14 -7.39
C ILE A 79 7.88 5.76 -7.56
N ASP A 80 8.71 5.13 -8.40
CA ASP A 80 9.99 5.67 -8.83
C ASP A 80 9.83 7.05 -9.48
N ILE A 81 10.83 7.91 -9.28
CA ILE A 81 10.78 9.28 -9.78
C ILE A 81 11.15 9.28 -11.27
N ARG A 82 10.24 9.80 -12.09
CA ARG A 82 10.48 10.16 -13.48
C ARG A 82 10.94 11.61 -13.53
N ARG A 83 12.19 11.82 -13.98
CA ARG A 83 12.70 13.11 -14.40
C ARG A 83 12.50 13.29 -15.89
N TYR A 84 12.07 14.47 -16.31
CA TYR A 84 11.97 14.82 -17.73
C TYR A 84 12.76 16.10 -17.96
N GLN A 85 13.85 15.96 -18.71
CA GLN A 85 14.73 17.06 -19.10
C GLN A 85 14.95 16.98 -20.60
N SER A 86 14.72 18.09 -21.28
CA SER A 86 15.17 18.36 -22.64
C SER A 86 16.14 19.55 -22.60
N GLY A 87 16.95 19.75 -23.64
CA GLY A 87 18.05 20.74 -23.62
C GLY A 87 17.66 22.15 -23.14
N LYS A 88 16.40 22.56 -23.30
CA LYS A 88 15.89 23.88 -22.85
C LYS A 88 14.83 23.80 -21.73
N PHE A 89 14.42 22.61 -21.29
CA PHE A 89 13.30 22.47 -20.35
C PHE A 89 13.52 21.36 -19.32
N ILE A 90 13.41 21.70 -18.05
CA ILE A 90 13.43 20.77 -16.92
C ILE A 90 12.02 20.75 -16.31
N ALA A 91 11.34 19.60 -16.40
CA ALA A 91 10.04 19.41 -15.77
C ALA A 91 10.20 19.11 -14.27
N LYS A 92 9.14 19.40 -13.50
CA LYS A 92 9.05 18.93 -12.11
C LYS A 92 9.03 17.40 -12.06
N ASP A 93 9.79 16.85 -11.11
CA ASP A 93 9.81 15.43 -10.79
C ASP A 93 8.40 14.90 -10.46
N LYS A 94 8.02 13.79 -11.08
CA LYS A 94 6.75 13.09 -10.85
C LYS A 94 7.01 11.61 -10.70
N ILE A 95 6.12 10.88 -10.03
CA ILE A 95 6.16 9.42 -10.04
C ILE A 95 5.89 8.87 -11.45
N ASN A 96 6.53 7.77 -11.81
CA ASN A 96 6.46 7.17 -13.13
C ASN A 96 5.07 6.58 -13.46
N LYS A 97 4.38 5.99 -12.46
CA LYS A 97 3.04 5.37 -12.57
C LYS A 97 2.91 4.19 -13.55
N ARG A 98 3.99 3.78 -14.24
CA ARG A 98 4.02 2.65 -15.18
C ARG A 98 3.93 1.27 -14.52
N GLY A 99 4.25 1.17 -13.23
CA GLY A 99 4.15 -0.05 -12.43
C GLY A 99 2.72 -0.38 -11.98
N ASN A 100 2.59 -1.44 -11.17
CA ASN A 100 1.34 -1.99 -10.68
C ASN A 100 0.46 -0.92 -9.98
N LYS A 101 -0.64 -0.55 -10.65
CA LYS A 101 -1.59 0.46 -10.17
C LYS A 101 -2.36 0.02 -8.92
N HIS A 102 -2.59 -1.27 -8.75
CA HIS A 102 -3.32 -1.83 -7.62
C HIS A 102 -2.44 -1.82 -6.37
N LEU A 103 -1.22 -2.35 -6.47
CA LEU A 103 -0.23 -2.26 -5.39
C LEU A 103 -0.02 -0.81 -4.94
N ARG A 104 0.20 0.11 -5.89
CA ARG A 104 0.37 1.53 -5.57
C ARG A 104 -0.82 2.12 -4.83
N LYS A 105 -2.05 1.76 -5.21
CA LYS A 105 -3.28 2.19 -4.53
C LYS A 105 -3.35 1.62 -3.11
N ILE A 106 -3.13 0.32 -2.95
CA ILE A 106 -3.16 -0.38 -1.66
C ILE A 106 -2.14 0.24 -0.70
N MET A 107 -0.89 0.37 -1.15
CA MET A 107 0.19 0.96 -0.35
C MET A 107 -0.11 2.40 0.07
N TYR A 108 -0.66 3.21 -0.84
CA TYR A 108 -1.09 4.56 -0.49
C TYR A 108 -2.18 4.56 0.58
N LEU A 109 -3.20 3.72 0.45
CA LEU A 109 -4.29 3.60 1.43
C LEU A 109 -3.81 3.12 2.80
N ILE A 110 -2.87 2.16 2.83
CA ILE A 110 -2.24 1.68 4.07
C ILE A 110 -1.49 2.83 4.75
N VAL A 111 -0.69 3.60 4.02
CA VAL A 111 0.00 4.78 4.59
C VAL A 111 -0.99 5.82 5.11
N GLN A 112 -2.09 6.09 4.39
CA GLN A 112 -3.12 7.00 4.91
C GLN A 112 -3.76 6.47 6.20
N ASN A 113 -3.99 5.16 6.27
CA ASN A 113 -4.52 4.51 7.45
C ASN A 113 -3.54 4.59 8.62
N MET A 114 -2.25 4.29 8.42
CA MET A 114 -1.18 4.49 9.41
C MET A 114 -1.16 5.93 9.95
N ILE A 115 -1.20 6.93 9.06
CA ILE A 115 -1.23 8.36 9.43
C ILE A 115 -2.47 8.68 10.28
N ARG A 116 -3.65 8.15 9.93
CA ARG A 116 -4.89 8.36 10.69
C ARG A 116 -4.83 7.72 12.09
N GLN A 117 -4.15 6.58 12.20
CA GLN A 117 -4.02 5.82 13.43
C GLN A 117 -2.82 6.22 14.31
N ARG A 118 -2.09 7.27 13.96
CA ARG A 118 -0.86 7.75 14.65
C ARG A 118 -0.94 7.91 16.17
N ARG A 119 -2.14 8.05 16.72
CA ARG A 119 -2.41 8.24 18.15
C ARG A 119 -2.48 6.93 18.94
N PHE A 120 -2.51 5.78 18.25
CA PHE A 120 -2.70 4.46 18.86
C PHE A 120 -1.42 3.62 18.95
N GLY A 121 -0.24 4.19 18.65
CA GLY A 121 1.04 3.49 18.79
C GLY A 121 2.17 4.09 17.96
N GLY A 122 3.41 3.69 18.27
CA GLY A 122 4.61 4.09 17.55
C GLY A 122 4.70 3.47 16.16
N ASN A 123 5.05 4.27 15.16
CA ASN A 123 5.21 3.81 13.78
C ASN A 123 6.24 4.69 13.06
N HIS A 124 7.41 4.13 12.75
CA HIS A 124 8.51 4.84 12.08
C HIS A 124 8.12 5.43 10.69
N ILE A 125 7.10 4.86 10.03
CA ILE A 125 6.55 5.40 8.77
C ILE A 125 5.80 6.71 9.04
N VAL A 126 5.06 6.78 10.13
CA VAL A 126 4.31 7.97 10.55
C VAL A 126 5.28 9.05 11.02
N GLU A 127 6.32 8.70 11.77
CA GLU A 127 7.38 9.64 12.15
C GLU A 127 8.12 10.19 10.94
N HIS A 128 8.40 9.34 9.96
CA HIS A 128 8.97 9.79 8.69
C HIS A 128 8.04 10.79 7.99
N TYR A 129 6.72 10.51 7.97
CA TYR A 129 5.73 11.44 7.44
C TYR A 129 5.78 12.79 8.18
N ASP A 130 5.78 12.77 9.50
CA ASP A 130 5.77 13.97 10.34
C ASP A 130 7.03 14.81 10.15
N LYS A 131 8.21 14.17 10.12
CA LYS A 131 9.48 14.82 9.78
C LYS A 131 9.43 15.51 8.41
N LEU A 132 8.79 14.92 7.41
CA LEU A 132 8.64 15.54 6.09
C LEU A 132 7.62 16.68 6.07
N LYS A 133 6.67 16.69 7.01
CA LYS A 133 5.64 17.72 7.14
C LYS A 133 6.10 18.95 7.91
N THR A 134 7.12 18.81 8.75
CA THR A 134 7.73 19.90 9.54
C THR A 134 8.91 20.56 8.82
N GLN A 135 9.38 21.68 9.37
CA GLN A 135 10.63 22.32 8.94
C GLN A 135 11.82 21.34 9.10
N PRO A 136 12.83 21.41 8.21
CA PRO A 136 13.03 22.36 7.10
C PRO A 136 12.34 21.97 5.79
N TYR A 137 11.63 20.83 5.74
CA TYR A 137 11.17 20.26 4.48
C TYR A 137 9.81 20.77 4.02
N ASN A 138 8.84 20.90 4.93
CA ASN A 138 7.46 21.35 4.66
C ASN A 138 6.82 20.74 3.40
N LYS A 139 6.99 19.43 3.18
CA LYS A 139 6.52 18.81 1.94
C LYS A 139 5.00 18.81 1.85
N CYS A 140 4.50 18.94 0.62
CA CYS A 140 3.08 18.75 0.33
C CYS A 140 2.63 17.35 0.76
N HIS A 141 1.39 17.23 1.28
CA HIS A 141 0.85 15.99 1.85
C HIS A 141 1.01 14.77 0.93
N LYS A 142 0.69 14.92 -0.37
CA LYS A 142 0.84 13.82 -1.36
C LYS A 142 2.31 13.41 -1.54
N VAL A 143 3.24 14.36 -1.54
CA VAL A 143 4.68 14.07 -1.69
C VAL A 143 5.21 13.33 -0.46
N ALA A 144 4.85 13.81 0.74
CA ALA A 144 5.20 13.13 2.00
C ALA A 144 4.60 11.72 2.06
N SER A 145 3.35 11.55 1.64
CA SER A 145 2.68 10.24 1.61
C SER A 145 3.37 9.25 0.66
N ILE A 146 3.76 9.68 -0.54
CA ILE A 146 4.49 8.81 -1.49
C ILE A 146 5.88 8.47 -0.96
N ALA A 147 6.57 9.40 -0.28
CA ALA A 147 7.84 9.09 0.38
C ALA A 147 7.67 8.03 1.47
N CYS A 148 6.56 8.06 2.21
CA CYS A 148 6.22 7.03 3.20
C CYS A 148 5.88 5.69 2.56
N VAL A 149 5.22 5.68 1.39
CA VAL A 149 5.02 4.45 0.62
C VAL A 149 6.36 3.83 0.22
N ASN A 150 7.31 4.63 -0.27
CA ASN A 150 8.67 4.16 -0.57
C ASN A 150 9.37 3.60 0.68
N LYS A 151 9.28 4.31 1.82
CA LYS A 151 9.86 3.82 3.08
C LYS A 151 9.23 2.50 3.52
N LEU A 152 7.90 2.37 3.45
CA LEU A 152 7.19 1.14 3.78
C LEU A 152 7.57 -0.03 2.85
N LEU A 153 7.71 0.19 1.54
CA LEU A 153 8.18 -0.86 0.62
C LEU A 153 9.60 -1.33 0.96
N LYS A 154 10.49 -0.42 1.34
CA LYS A 154 11.84 -0.79 1.80
C LYS A 154 11.79 -1.62 3.07
N THR A 155 10.95 -1.23 4.03
CA THR A 155 10.76 -1.99 5.28
C THR A 155 10.22 -3.38 4.99
N ILE A 156 9.15 -3.51 4.19
CA ILE A 156 8.59 -4.81 3.81
C ILE A 156 9.63 -5.67 3.09
N PHE A 157 10.35 -5.10 2.12
CA PHE A 157 11.39 -5.82 1.39
C PHE A 157 12.46 -6.36 2.34
N PHE A 158 12.99 -5.51 3.23
CA PHE A 158 14.02 -5.90 4.20
C PHE A 158 13.54 -6.98 5.16
N LEU A 159 12.37 -6.78 5.78
CA LEU A 159 11.83 -7.72 6.78
C LEU A 159 11.57 -9.09 6.18
N VAL A 160 10.99 -9.13 4.97
CA VAL A 160 10.70 -10.41 4.32
C VAL A 160 11.97 -11.09 3.83
N THR A 161 12.94 -10.37 3.27
CA THR A 161 14.19 -11.00 2.81
C THR A 161 15.05 -11.54 3.93
N HIS A 162 14.95 -10.97 5.13
CA HIS A 162 15.70 -11.41 6.32
C HIS A 162 14.88 -12.30 7.27
N ASN A 163 13.63 -12.61 6.92
CA ASN A 163 12.70 -13.36 7.77
C ASN A 163 12.57 -12.79 9.20
N GLN A 164 12.38 -11.48 9.30
CA GLN A 164 12.31 -10.75 10.57
C GLN A 164 10.95 -10.09 10.77
N ASN A 165 10.41 -10.18 11.98
CA ASN A 165 9.25 -9.38 12.37
C ASN A 165 9.64 -7.92 12.57
N TYR A 166 8.67 -7.04 12.37
CA TYR A 166 8.85 -5.61 12.58
C TYR A 166 9.13 -5.31 14.05
N ASP A 167 10.27 -4.67 14.30
CA ASP A 167 10.59 -4.04 15.59
C ASP A 167 10.77 -2.54 15.38
N TYR A 168 9.98 -1.76 16.10
CA TYR A 168 10.02 -0.30 16.07
C TYR A 168 11.37 0.27 16.55
N ARG A 169 12.08 -0.40 17.46
CA ARG A 169 13.37 0.08 17.99
C ARG A 169 14.52 -0.03 16.99
N LEU A 170 14.43 -0.99 16.09
CA LEU A 170 15.42 -1.26 15.04
C LEU A 170 15.08 -0.54 13.73
N ALA A 171 13.88 0.04 13.65
CA ALA A 171 13.39 0.69 12.45
C ALA A 171 14.08 2.06 12.23
N PRO A 172 14.77 2.27 11.09
CA PRO A 172 15.45 3.53 10.77
C PRO A 172 14.49 4.63 10.31
#